data_AF-A0A662VZX4-F1
#
_entry.id   AF-A0A662VZX4-F1
#
_cell.length_a   1.000
_cell.length_b   1.000
_cell.length_c   1.000
_cell.angle_alpha   90.00
_cell.angle_beta   90.00
_cell.angle_gamma   90.00
#
_symmetry.space_group_name_H-M   'P 1'
#
loop_
_entity.id
_entity.type
_entity.pdbx_description
1 polymer ?
#
loop_
_entity_poly.entity_id
_entity_poly.type
_entity_poly.pdbx_seq_one_letter_code
_entity_poly.pdbx_strand_id
1 'polypeptide(L)'
;MGIPIVDADGMGRAFPELQMTTFHVFGISITPMAISDEKGNTIFVDSINNEYGEWFARGVTRLMGGYSWISCYAMTGKELKKAAIKNTLSKAMEIGEILLSDLPPESKLEEICKFTKELCKKGKLIKSKE
;
A
#
# COMPACT_ATOMS: atom_id res chain seq x y z
N MET A 1 10.52 -17.65 1.77
CA MET A 1 11.64 -16.69 1.71
C MET A 1 12.23 -16.29 3.06
N GLY A 2 11.60 -16.52 4.22
CA GLY A 2 12.30 -16.33 5.53
C GLY A 2 12.79 -14.89 5.83
N ILE A 3 12.34 -13.91 5.04
CA ILE A 3 12.69 -12.49 5.21
C ILE A 3 11.66 -11.85 6.16
N PRO A 4 12.09 -11.06 7.16
CA PRO A 4 11.17 -10.37 8.06
C PRO A 4 10.37 -9.29 7.32
N ILE A 5 9.11 -9.12 7.72
CA ILE A 5 8.27 -8.01 7.27
C ILE A 5 8.47 -6.83 8.21
N VAL A 6 8.64 -5.64 7.64
CA VAL A 6 8.71 -4.40 8.43
C VAL A 6 7.31 -3.85 8.61
N ASP A 7 6.95 -3.50 9.85
CA ASP A 7 5.70 -2.83 10.19
C ASP A 7 5.71 -1.36 9.77
N ALA A 8 5.61 -1.14 8.46
CA ALA A 8 5.58 0.16 7.82
C ALA A 8 5.09 0.06 6.37
N ASP A 9 4.67 1.19 5.81
CA ASP A 9 4.44 1.34 4.38
C ASP A 9 4.79 2.76 3.88
N GLY A 10 4.62 2.99 2.58
CA GLY A 10 4.95 4.27 1.94
C GLY A 10 3.79 5.25 1.77
N MET A 11 2.57 4.99 2.21
CA MET A 11 1.38 5.82 1.92
C MET A 11 0.42 6.02 3.10
N GLY A 12 0.35 5.07 4.03
CA GLY A 12 -0.58 5.01 5.18
C GLY A 12 -2.04 4.80 4.78
N ARG A 13 -2.31 4.68 3.48
CA ARG A 13 -3.62 4.48 2.83
C ARG A 13 -3.40 4.08 1.36
N ALA A 14 -4.47 3.74 0.65
CA ALA A 14 -4.39 3.50 -0.79
C ALA A 14 -4.38 4.81 -1.59
N PHE A 15 -3.48 4.91 -2.56
CA PHE A 15 -3.47 5.92 -3.61
C PHE A 15 -3.32 5.26 -4.99
N PRO A 16 -3.69 5.96 -6.10
CA PRO A 16 -3.74 5.35 -7.43
C PRO A 16 -2.39 5.04 -8.09
N GLU A 17 -1.31 5.74 -7.70
CA GLU A 17 -0.03 5.74 -8.44
C GLU A 17 1.20 5.68 -7.51
N LEU A 18 2.28 5.02 -7.95
CA LEU A 18 3.41 4.64 -7.10
C LEU A 18 4.27 5.83 -6.64
N GLN A 19 4.31 6.92 -7.40
CA GLN A 19 5.00 8.15 -7.03
C GLN A 19 4.26 8.93 -5.92
N MET A 20 3.05 8.55 -5.55
CA MET A 20 2.34 9.14 -4.41
C MET A 20 2.80 8.58 -3.05
N THR A 21 3.84 7.73 -3.03
CA THR A 21 4.47 7.25 -1.80
C THR A 21 5.35 8.33 -1.16
N THR A 22 5.49 8.27 0.16
CA THR A 22 6.54 8.98 0.89
C THR A 22 7.93 8.56 0.42
N PHE A 23 8.14 7.32 -0.04
CA PHE A 23 9.41 6.90 -0.63
C PHE A 23 9.82 7.80 -1.79
N HIS A 24 8.89 8.10 -2.69
CA HIS A 24 9.11 9.07 -3.77
C HIS A 24 9.39 10.48 -3.23
N VAL A 25 8.63 10.96 -2.24
CA VAL A 25 8.87 12.28 -1.61
C VAL A 25 10.27 12.39 -1.01
N PHE A 26 10.80 11.29 -0.47
CA PHE A 26 12.17 11.23 0.06
C PHE A 26 13.24 10.94 -1.00
N GLY A 27 12.88 10.94 -2.29
CA GLY A 27 13.79 10.79 -3.42
C GLY A 27 14.29 9.36 -3.65
N ILE A 28 13.62 8.35 -3.08
CA ILE A 28 13.98 6.96 -3.30
C ILE A 28 13.52 6.54 -4.70
N SER A 29 14.43 5.95 -5.48
CA SER A 29 14.10 5.44 -6.81
C SER A 29 13.16 4.24 -6.72
N ILE A 30 12.16 4.19 -7.59
CA ILE A 30 11.29 3.04 -7.77
C ILE A 30 12.03 1.88 -8.44
N THR A 31 13.08 2.17 -9.20
CA THR A 31 13.90 1.19 -9.92
C THR A 31 15.22 0.90 -9.19
N PRO A 32 15.82 -0.30 -9.39
CA PRO A 32 15.37 -1.39 -10.27
C PRO A 32 14.05 -2.00 -9.79
N MET A 33 13.12 -2.19 -10.73
CA MET A 33 11.83 -2.83 -10.47
C MET A 33 11.78 -4.19 -11.16
N ALA A 34 11.37 -5.23 -10.43
CA ALA A 34 10.97 -6.50 -11.02
C ALA A 34 9.45 -6.55 -11.12
N ILE A 35 8.93 -7.05 -12.25
CA ILE A 35 7.50 -7.26 -12.48
C ILE A 35 7.31 -8.69 -12.97
N SER A 36 6.42 -9.45 -12.31
CA SER A 36 6.18 -10.86 -12.62
C SER A 36 4.70 -11.18 -12.74
N ASP A 37 4.37 -12.19 -13.56
CA ASP A 37 3.02 -12.75 -13.71
C ASP A 37 2.91 -14.19 -13.17
N GLU A 38 1.71 -14.74 -13.18
CA GLU A 38 1.41 -16.09 -12.67
C GLU A 38 1.95 -17.21 -13.56
N LYS A 39 2.33 -16.89 -14.80
CA LYS A 39 2.89 -17.82 -15.78
C LYS A 39 4.39 -18.00 -15.61
N GLY A 40 5.01 -17.21 -14.73
CA GLY A 40 6.44 -17.24 -14.45
C GLY A 40 7.26 -16.28 -15.32
N ASN A 41 6.63 -15.40 -16.11
CA ASN A 41 7.37 -14.35 -16.81
C ASN A 41 7.85 -13.31 -15.81
N THR A 42 9.05 -12.77 -16.01
CA THR A 42 9.59 -11.68 -15.21
C THR A 42 10.31 -10.67 -16.09
N ILE A 43 10.03 -9.39 -15.89
CA ILE A 43 10.67 -8.27 -16.56
C ILE A 43 11.32 -7.37 -15.51
N PHE A 44 12.52 -6.87 -15.82
CA PHE A 44 13.18 -5.84 -15.02
C PHE A 44 13.05 -4.50 -15.72
N VAL A 45 12.67 -3.48 -14.96
CA VAL A 45 12.52 -2.10 -15.40
C VAL A 45 13.57 -1.25 -14.71
N ASP A 46 14.31 -0.51 -15.53
CA ASP A 46 15.12 0.62 -15.09
C ASP A 46 14.62 1.87 -15.82
N SER A 47 14.34 2.94 -15.06
CA SER A 47 13.66 4.12 -15.57
C SER A 47 14.35 5.39 -15.09
N ILE A 48 14.18 6.45 -15.87
CA ILE A 48 14.83 7.74 -15.60
C ILE A 48 14.29 8.44 -14.35
N ASN A 49 13.06 8.10 -13.93
CA ASN A 49 12.42 8.57 -12.71
C ASN A 49 11.26 7.64 -12.30
N ASN A 50 10.57 8.01 -11.23
CA ASN A 50 9.52 7.20 -10.61
C ASN A 50 8.24 7.17 -11.43
N GLU A 51 7.90 8.27 -12.10
CA GLU A 51 6.72 8.40 -12.96
C GLU A 51 6.83 7.49 -14.19
N TYR A 52 7.97 7.48 -14.87
CA TYR A 52 8.19 6.56 -15.99
C TYR A 52 8.22 5.10 -15.53
N GLY A 53 8.80 4.83 -14.35
CA GLY A 53 8.82 3.47 -13.78
C GLY A 53 7.39 2.95 -13.52
N GLU A 54 6.52 3.78 -12.94
CA GLU A 54 5.10 3.49 -12.77
C GLU A 54 4.40 3.26 -14.12
N TRP A 55 4.63 4.14 -15.09
CA TRP A 55 3.99 4.05 -16.39
C TRP A 55 4.37 2.76 -17.14
N PHE A 56 5.66 2.38 -17.10
CA PHE A 56 6.12 1.10 -17.62
C PHE A 56 5.49 -0.06 -16.87
N ALA A 57 5.41 -0.01 -15.55
CA ALA A 57 4.80 -1.07 -14.76
C ALA A 57 3.34 -1.31 -15.13
N ARG A 58 2.59 -0.23 -15.37
CA ARG A 58 1.19 -0.29 -15.82
C ARG A 58 1.07 -0.90 -17.21
N GLY A 59 1.92 -0.50 -18.14
CA GLY A 59 1.98 -1.06 -19.50
C GLY A 59 2.27 -2.57 -19.48
N VAL A 60 3.29 -2.99 -18.72
CA VAL A 60 3.67 -4.40 -18.58
C VAL A 60 2.54 -5.21 -17.92
N THR A 61 1.92 -4.69 -16.86
CA THR A 61 0.81 -5.35 -16.16
C THR A 61 -0.37 -5.61 -17.09
N ARG A 62 -0.66 -4.68 -18.02
CA ARG A 62 -1.69 -4.88 -19.04
C ARG A 62 -1.36 -6.07 -19.96
N LEU A 63 -0.10 -6.19 -20.39
CA LEU A 63 0.35 -7.31 -21.24
C LEU A 63 0.34 -8.65 -20.50
N MET A 64 0.55 -8.63 -19.18
CA MET A 64 0.50 -9.81 -18.31
C MET A 64 -0.93 -10.31 -18.01
N GLY A 65 -1.97 -9.67 -18.53
CA GLY A 65 -3.37 -10.08 -18.31
C GLY A 65 -4.13 -9.23 -17.30
N GLY A 66 -3.58 -8.07 -16.93
CA GLY A 66 -4.25 -7.08 -16.08
C GLY A 66 -3.91 -7.15 -14.60
N TYR A 67 -3.09 -8.11 -14.17
CA TYR A 67 -2.57 -8.22 -12.82
C TYR A 67 -1.11 -8.71 -12.86
N SER A 68 -0.29 -8.24 -11.92
CA SER A 68 1.12 -8.59 -11.80
C SER A 68 1.58 -8.33 -10.37
N TRP A 69 2.77 -8.85 -10.02
CA TRP A 69 3.45 -8.53 -8.77
C TRP A 69 4.69 -7.69 -9.06
N ILE A 70 4.96 -6.73 -8.19
CA ILE A 70 6.13 -5.87 -8.30
C ILE A 70 7.04 -5.99 -7.08
N SER A 71 8.34 -5.90 -7.32
CA SER A 71 9.35 -5.61 -6.30
C SER A 71 10.06 -4.32 -6.72
N CYS A 72 9.94 -3.26 -5.92
CA CYS A 72 10.42 -1.93 -6.25
C CYS A 72 10.88 -1.18 -5.00
N TYR A 73 11.39 0.04 -5.15
CA TYR A 73 11.88 0.87 -4.03
C TYR A 73 12.95 0.17 -3.18
N ALA A 74 13.93 -0.45 -3.84
CA ALA A 74 15.08 -1.02 -3.14
C ALA A 74 15.79 0.09 -2.34
N MET A 75 15.94 -0.11 -1.03
CA MET A 75 16.48 0.91 -0.14
C MET A 75 17.18 0.29 1.07
N THR A 76 18.03 1.08 1.72
CA THR A 76 18.66 0.72 2.99
C THR A 76 17.68 0.88 4.15
N GLY A 77 17.94 0.18 5.26
CA GLY A 77 17.17 0.36 6.49
C GLY A 77 17.20 1.79 7.05
N LYS A 78 18.25 2.57 6.75
CA LYS A 78 18.35 3.99 7.14
C LYS A 78 17.37 4.85 6.35
N GLU A 79 17.28 4.63 5.04
CA GLU A 79 16.32 5.31 4.17
C GLU A 79 14.90 4.94 4.55
N LEU A 80 14.62 3.65 4.78
CA LEU A 80 13.31 3.18 5.22
C LEU A 80 12.86 3.86 6.51
N LYS A 81 13.73 3.94 7.53
CA LYS A 81 13.41 4.61 8.81
C LYS A 81 13.07 6.09 8.67
N LYS A 82 13.61 6.75 7.63
CA LYS A 82 13.39 8.16 7.34
C LYS A 82 12.12 8.37 6.51
N ALA A 83 11.88 7.50 5.53
CA ALA A 83 10.85 7.69 4.52
C ALA A 83 9.52 6.99 4.82
N ALA A 84 9.51 5.90 5.58
CA ALA A 84 8.31 5.10 5.79
C ALA A 84 7.36 5.67 6.85
N ILE A 85 6.06 5.43 6.64
CA ILE A 85 5.03 5.59 7.66
C ILE A 85 5.01 4.32 8.49
N LYS A 86 5.23 4.45 9.79
CA LYS A 86 5.44 3.32 10.72
C LYS A 86 4.12 2.81 11.30
N ASN A 87 4.14 1.56 11.76
CA ASN A 87 3.07 0.90 12.51
C ASN A 87 1.77 0.70 11.72
N THR A 88 1.84 0.65 10.40
CA THR A 88 0.65 0.60 9.56
C THR A 88 0.08 -0.81 9.45
N LEU A 89 0.91 -1.86 9.53
CA LEU A 89 0.45 -3.24 9.58
C LEU A 89 -0.17 -3.54 10.94
N SER A 90 0.50 -3.18 12.04
CA SER A 90 -0.08 -3.34 13.38
C SER A 90 -1.41 -2.59 13.50
N LYS A 91 -1.49 -1.35 13.01
CA LYS A 91 -2.75 -0.59 12.97
C LYS A 91 -3.84 -1.31 12.17
N ALA A 92 -3.50 -1.90 11.02
CA ALA A 92 -4.47 -2.66 10.22
C ALA A 92 -4.94 -3.93 10.95
N MET A 93 -4.04 -4.62 11.64
CA MET A 93 -4.35 -5.79 12.45
C MET A 93 -5.30 -5.45 13.61
N GLU A 94 -5.02 -4.39 14.37
CA GLU A 94 -5.88 -3.94 15.48
C GLU A 94 -7.30 -3.61 15.00
N ILE A 95 -7.43 -2.93 13.86
CA ILE A 95 -8.75 -2.67 13.24
C ILE A 95 -9.42 -3.99 12.84
N GLY A 96 -8.67 -4.92 12.25
CA GLY A 96 -9.18 -6.25 11.88
C GLY A 96 -9.69 -7.04 13.08
N GLU A 97 -8.99 -7.01 14.21
CA GLU A 97 -9.39 -7.67 15.46
C GLU A 97 -10.72 -7.10 15.97
N ILE A 98 -10.89 -5.77 15.98
CA ILE A 98 -12.17 -5.14 16.35
C ILE A 98 -13.29 -5.60 15.41
N LEU A 99 -13.02 -5.60 14.09
CA LEU A 99 -14.00 -6.03 13.08
C LEU A 99 -14.43 -7.49 13.24
N LEU A 100 -13.52 -8.37 13.65
CA LEU A 100 -13.75 -9.81 13.84
C LEU A 100 -14.29 -10.18 15.23
N SER A 101 -14.30 -9.25 16.19
CA SER A 101 -14.86 -9.47 17.53
C SER A 101 -16.37 -9.79 17.52
N ASP A 102 -16.90 -10.28 18.63
CA ASP A 102 -18.34 -10.54 18.81
C ASP A 102 -19.17 -9.27 19.12
N LEU A 103 -18.55 -8.09 19.10
CA LEU A 103 -19.23 -6.84 19.39
C LEU A 103 -20.32 -6.51 18.34
N PRO A 104 -21.42 -5.85 18.74
CA PRO A 104 -22.38 -5.30 17.78
C PRO A 104 -21.71 -4.29 16.82
N PRO A 105 -22.21 -4.14 15.57
CA PRO A 105 -21.62 -3.26 14.57
C PRO A 105 -21.40 -1.80 15.03
N GLU A 106 -22.33 -1.25 15.81
CA GLU A 106 -22.23 0.12 16.34
C GLU A 106 -21.06 0.27 17.32
N SER A 107 -20.88 -0.73 18.20
CA SER A 107 -19.79 -0.75 19.16
C SER A 107 -18.43 -0.94 18.48
N LYS A 108 -18.35 -1.80 17.44
CA LYS A 108 -17.16 -1.92 16.60
C LYS A 108 -16.77 -0.59 15.96
N LEU A 109 -17.75 0.12 15.41
CA LEU A 109 -17.53 1.44 14.81
C LEU A 109 -16.99 2.44 15.85
N GLU A 110 -17.60 2.50 17.04
CA GLU A 110 -17.16 3.39 18.12
C GLU A 110 -15.73 3.11 18.56
N GLU A 111 -15.37 1.83 18.69
CA GLU A 111 -14.03 1.42 19.06
C GLU A 111 -13.00 1.76 17.97
N ILE A 112 -13.31 1.51 16.70
CA ILE A 112 -12.46 1.91 15.57
C ILE A 112 -12.32 3.44 15.52
N CYS A 113 -13.40 4.20 15.72
CA CYS A 113 -13.36 5.67 15.75
C CYS A 113 -12.46 6.17 16.90
N LYS A 114 -12.57 5.56 18.08
CA LYS A 114 -11.72 5.90 19.24
C LYS A 114 -10.25 5.58 18.96
N PHE A 115 -9.98 4.38 18.43
CA PHE A 115 -8.63 3.93 18.09
C PHE A 115 -7.97 4.83 17.03
N THR A 116 -8.74 5.21 16.01
CA THR A 116 -8.27 6.06 14.91
C THR A 116 -8.29 7.56 15.20
N LYS A 117 -8.63 7.98 16.43
CA LYS A 117 -8.73 9.40 16.85
C LYS A 117 -9.71 10.22 16.00
N GLU A 118 -10.92 9.71 15.81
CA GLU A 118 -12.07 10.37 15.15
C GLU A 118 -11.94 10.65 13.64
N LEU A 119 -11.04 9.95 12.93
CA LEU A 119 -11.00 9.98 11.46
C LEU A 119 -12.26 9.40 10.79
N CYS A 120 -13.07 8.65 11.55
CA CYS A 120 -14.35 8.12 11.13
C CYS A 120 -15.47 8.83 11.92
N LYS A 121 -16.45 9.40 11.20
CA LYS A 121 -17.71 9.91 11.77
C LYS A 121 -18.85 8.99 11.31
N LYS A 122 -19.97 8.95 12.05
CA LYS A 122 -21.22 8.30 11.58
C LYS A 122 -21.68 8.97 10.28
N GLY A 123 -21.24 8.44 9.14
CA GLY A 123 -21.71 8.80 7.82
C GLY A 123 -22.84 7.87 7.39
N LYS A 124 -23.88 8.40 6.74
CA LYS A 124 -24.88 7.57 6.04
C LYS A 124 -24.34 7.24 4.66
N LEU A 125 -24.28 5.95 4.31
CA LEU A 125 -24.19 5.53 2.92
C LEU A 125 -25.56 5.79 2.28
N ILE A 126 -25.70 6.89 1.56
CA ILE A 126 -26.90 7.17 0.78
C ILE A 126 -26.73 6.44 -0.55
N LYS A 127 -27.64 5.50 -0.84
CA LYS A 127 -27.71 4.85 -2.15
C LYS A 127 -27.94 5.95 -3.19
N SER A 128 -27.05 6.08 -4.18
CA SER A 128 -27.34 6.86 -5.38
C SER A 128 -28.65 6.32 -5.95
N LYS A 129 -29.68 7.16 -6.04
CA LYS A 129 -30.86 6.82 -6.83
C LYS A 129 -30.39 6.86 -8.29
N GLU A 130 -30.29 5.70 -8.91
CA GLU A 130 -30.36 5.60 -10.37
C GLU A 130 -31.70 6.16 -10.85
#